data_AF-A0AAE3A4R7-F1
#
_entry.id   AF-A0AAE3A4R7-F1
#
_cell.length_a   1.000
_cell.length_b   1.000
_cell.length_c   1.000
_cell.angle_alpha   90.00
_cell.angle_beta   90.00
_cell.angle_gamma   90.00
#
_symmetry.space_group_name_H-M   'P 1'
#
loop_
_entity.id
_entity.type
_entity.pdbx_description
1 polymer ?
#
loop_
_entity_poly.entity_id
_entity_poly.type
_entity_poly.pdbx_seq_one_letter_code
_entity_poly.pdbx_strand_id
1 'polypeptide(L)'
;MKKFGSKQLIPLAMALMGIVFAFIGFTQLGFWDKEPQPGFFPSIIAIVMVITSIAAFFQTLKEEDQPKYNKDELMVIAGGAAVIAGSFIVGMIPMIFLFVLFWLTVIEKGTPILHIVIIEAIVAVIVLGVFAGWLQVQFPWGLFENFM
;
A
#
# COMPACT_ATOMS: atom_id res chain seq x y z
N MET A 1 -15.64 -0.87 -32.70
CA MET A 1 -15.00 -1.84 -31.78
C MET A 1 -14.55 -1.07 -30.54
N LYS A 2 -15.12 -1.34 -29.36
CA LYS A 2 -14.64 -0.73 -28.10
C LYS A 2 -13.17 -1.12 -27.95
N LYS A 3 -12.27 -0.14 -27.96
CA LYS A 3 -10.83 -0.40 -27.92
C LYS A 3 -10.47 -0.94 -26.55
N PHE A 4 -10.26 -2.25 -26.45
CA PHE A 4 -9.65 -2.86 -25.28
C PHE A 4 -8.27 -2.21 -25.09
N GLY A 5 -8.08 -1.55 -23.95
CA GLY A 5 -6.89 -0.77 -23.68
C GLY A 5 -6.52 -0.79 -22.21
N SER A 6 -5.67 0.14 -21.81
CA SER A 6 -5.19 0.24 -20.42
C SER A 6 -6.31 0.41 -19.39
N LYS A 7 -7.43 1.06 -19.76
CA LYS A 7 -8.62 1.18 -18.92
C LYS A 7 -9.19 -0.17 -18.46
N GLN A 8 -9.19 -1.17 -19.35
CA GLN A 8 -9.68 -2.52 -19.05
C GLN A 8 -8.57 -3.40 -18.45
N LEU A 9 -7.35 -3.24 -18.95
CA LEU A 9 -6.22 -4.07 -18.53
C LEU A 9 -5.82 -3.83 -17.08
N ILE A 10 -5.77 -2.56 -16.63
CA ILE A 10 -5.32 -2.22 -15.27
C ILE A 10 -6.23 -2.85 -14.21
N PRO A 11 -7.57 -2.66 -14.22
CA PRO A 11 -8.44 -3.29 -13.23
C PRO A 11 -8.36 -4.83 -13.28
N LEU A 12 -8.27 -5.44 -14.45
CA LEU A 12 -8.11 -6.90 -14.54
C LEU A 12 -6.80 -7.38 -13.91
N ALA A 13 -5.69 -6.69 -14.18
CA ALA A 13 -4.39 -6.99 -13.58
C ALA A 13 -4.42 -6.81 -12.05
N MET A 14 -5.08 -5.75 -11.57
CA MET A 14 -5.24 -5.49 -10.14
C MET A 14 -6.15 -6.53 -9.47
N ALA A 15 -7.22 -6.98 -10.13
CA ALA A 15 -8.06 -8.07 -9.62
C ALA A 15 -7.26 -9.38 -9.48
N LEU A 16 -6.46 -9.73 -10.50
CA LEU A 16 -5.59 -10.90 -10.44
C LEU A 16 -4.56 -10.80 -9.30
N MET A 17 -3.92 -9.63 -9.15
CA MET A 17 -3.00 -9.38 -8.04
C MET A 17 -3.70 -9.53 -6.68
N GLY A 18 -4.90 -8.96 -6.55
CA GLY A 18 -5.71 -9.09 -5.34
C GLY A 18 -6.06 -10.54 -5.01
N ILE A 19 -6.38 -11.37 -6.01
CA ILE A 19 -6.63 -12.81 -5.80
C ILE A 19 -5.37 -13.50 -5.27
N VAL A 20 -4.21 -13.23 -5.87
CA VAL A 20 -2.92 -13.80 -5.41
C VAL A 20 -2.62 -13.38 -3.97
N PHE A 21 -2.80 -12.11 -3.63
CA PHE A 21 -2.53 -11.60 -2.28
C PHE A 21 -3.54 -12.10 -1.25
N ALA A 22 -4.81 -12.26 -1.62
CA ALA A 22 -5.79 -12.89 -0.76
C ALA A 22 -5.38 -14.35 -0.48
N PHE A 23 -4.99 -15.10 -1.51
CA PHE A 23 -4.52 -16.48 -1.33
C PHE A 23 -3.32 -16.55 -0.37
N ILE A 24 -2.28 -15.72 -0.59
CA ILE A 24 -1.10 -15.67 0.30
C ILE A 24 -1.50 -15.27 1.72
N GLY A 25 -2.36 -14.26 1.87
CA GLY A 25 -2.83 -13.77 3.16
C GLY A 25 -3.56 -14.85 3.97
N PHE A 26 -4.48 -15.58 3.35
CA PHE A 26 -5.24 -16.64 4.02
C PHE A 26 -4.43 -17.92 4.26
N THR A 27 -3.50 -18.28 3.36
CA THR A 27 -2.84 -19.60 3.40
C THR A 27 -1.44 -19.59 3.98
N GLN A 28 -0.68 -18.52 3.82
CA GLN A 28 0.73 -18.45 4.23
C GLN A 28 0.96 -17.54 5.43
N LEU A 29 0.28 -16.39 5.46
CA LEU A 29 0.45 -15.41 6.53
C LEU A 29 -0.51 -15.63 7.72
N GLY A 30 -1.51 -16.49 7.55
CA GLY A 30 -2.57 -16.75 8.52
C GLY A 30 -3.57 -15.60 8.61
N PHE A 31 -4.85 -15.93 8.75
CA PHE A 31 -5.90 -14.92 8.89
C PHE A 31 -6.28 -14.67 10.34
N TRP A 32 -6.62 -15.74 11.08
CA TRP A 32 -7.09 -15.63 12.46
C TRP A 32 -6.90 -16.95 13.21
N ASP A 33 -6.41 -16.90 14.44
CA ASP A 33 -6.43 -18.03 15.39
C ASP A 33 -7.03 -17.57 16.73
N LYS A 34 -6.24 -17.43 17.80
CA LYS A 34 -6.69 -16.79 19.06
C LYS A 34 -6.74 -15.26 18.94
N GLU A 35 -5.91 -14.71 18.08
CA GLU A 35 -5.76 -13.29 17.79
C GLU A 35 -5.49 -13.10 16.28
N PRO A 36 -5.70 -11.90 15.71
CA PRO A 36 -5.45 -11.68 14.29
C PRO A 36 -3.98 -11.93 13.96
N GLN A 37 -3.79 -12.63 12.86
CA GLN A 37 -2.45 -13.02 12.37
C GLN A 37 -1.92 -11.97 11.38
N PRO A 38 -0.64 -12.02 10.99
CA PRO A 38 -0.04 -11.05 10.07
C PRO A 38 -0.78 -10.91 8.73
N GLY A 39 -1.45 -11.98 8.27
CA GLY A 39 -2.25 -11.98 7.05
C GLY A 39 -3.63 -11.34 7.19
N PHE A 40 -4.11 -11.02 8.39
CA PHE A 40 -5.46 -10.49 8.63
C PHE A 40 -5.75 -9.23 7.80
N PHE A 41 -4.96 -8.17 8.00
CA PHE A 41 -5.16 -6.90 7.32
C PHE A 41 -4.87 -6.98 5.81
N PRO A 42 -3.75 -7.57 5.35
CA PRO A 42 -3.49 -7.77 3.93
C PRO A 42 -4.59 -8.54 3.20
N SER A 43 -5.17 -9.57 3.83
CA SER A 43 -6.26 -10.35 3.22
C SER A 43 -7.51 -9.51 3.00
N ILE A 44 -7.90 -8.68 3.98
CA ILE A 44 -9.06 -7.79 3.85
C ILE A 44 -8.84 -6.79 2.70
N ILE A 45 -7.67 -6.14 2.67
CA ILE A 45 -7.32 -5.18 1.62
C ILE A 45 -7.28 -5.86 0.25
N ALA A 46 -6.77 -7.08 0.16
CA ALA A 46 -6.77 -7.86 -1.08
C ALA A 46 -8.19 -8.15 -1.58
N ILE A 47 -9.12 -8.54 -0.71
CA ILE A 47 -10.54 -8.73 -1.07
C ILE A 47 -11.18 -7.42 -1.55
N VAL A 48 -10.95 -6.31 -0.85
CA VAL A 48 -11.43 -4.98 -1.27
C VAL A 48 -10.86 -4.60 -2.64
N MET A 49 -9.58 -4.88 -2.88
CA MET A 49 -8.92 -4.64 -4.17
C MET A 49 -9.57 -5.45 -5.29
N VAL A 50 -9.91 -6.72 -5.08
CA VAL A 50 -10.62 -7.54 -6.06
C VAL A 50 -11.99 -6.95 -6.39
N ILE A 51 -12.79 -6.64 -5.37
CA ILE A 51 -14.14 -6.11 -5.54
C ILE A 51 -14.12 -4.77 -6.28
N THR A 52 -13.26 -3.85 -5.84
CA THR A 52 -13.14 -2.52 -6.45
C THR A 52 -12.59 -2.59 -7.87
N SER A 53 -11.66 -3.51 -8.15
CA SER A 53 -11.13 -3.74 -9.49
C SER A 53 -12.18 -4.31 -10.46
N ILE A 54 -13.01 -5.26 -10.01
CA ILE A 54 -14.11 -5.79 -10.82
C ILE A 54 -15.13 -4.68 -11.10
N ALA A 55 -15.50 -3.88 -10.09
CA ALA A 55 -16.40 -2.75 -10.26
C ALA A 55 -15.83 -1.72 -11.25
N ALA A 56 -14.55 -1.36 -11.10
CA ALA A 56 -13.85 -0.44 -12.01
C ALA A 56 -13.81 -0.99 -13.44
N PHE A 57 -13.57 -2.29 -13.64
CA PHE A 57 -13.63 -2.91 -14.95
C PHE A 57 -14.99 -2.69 -15.63
N PHE A 58 -16.10 -2.97 -14.94
CA PHE A 58 -17.44 -2.76 -15.50
C PHE A 58 -17.75 -1.27 -15.77
N GLN A 59 -17.21 -0.36 -14.96
CA GLN A 59 -17.32 1.09 -15.24
C GLN A 59 -16.60 1.45 -16.54
N THR A 60 -15.40 0.90 -16.77
CA THR A 60 -14.62 1.18 -18.00
C THR A 60 -15.30 0.70 -19.28
N LEU A 61 -16.22 -0.28 -19.19
CA LEU A 61 -17.02 -0.72 -20.34
C LEU A 61 -18.09 0.30 -20.74
N LYS A 62 -18.47 1.22 -19.84
CA LYS A 62 -19.44 2.30 -20.10
C LYS A 62 -18.77 3.60 -20.56
N GLU A 63 -17.47 3.74 -20.34
CA GLU A 63 -16.71 4.92 -20.74
C GLU A 63 -16.25 4.84 -22.20
N GLU A 64 -16.39 5.94 -22.93
CA GLU A 64 -15.91 6.07 -24.30
C GLU A 64 -14.68 6.99 -24.43
N ASP A 65 -14.41 7.78 -23.38
CA ASP A 65 -13.27 8.69 -23.34
C ASP A 65 -11.93 7.96 -23.33
N GLN A 66 -10.88 8.64 -23.79
CA GLN A 66 -9.51 8.16 -23.66
C GLN A 66 -9.07 8.08 -22.18
N PRO A 67 -8.11 7.19 -21.84
CA PRO A 67 -7.55 7.14 -20.50
C PRO A 67 -6.89 8.48 -20.16
N LYS A 68 -7.28 9.05 -19.02
CA LYS A 68 -6.65 10.23 -18.42
C LYS A 68 -5.83 9.75 -17.24
N TYR A 69 -4.53 10.02 -17.27
CA TYR A 69 -3.62 9.70 -16.17
C TYR A 69 -3.32 10.97 -15.41
N ASN A 70 -3.73 11.02 -14.13
CA ASN A 70 -3.43 12.15 -13.29
C ASN A 70 -1.98 12.04 -12.78
N LYS A 71 -1.23 13.14 -12.87
CA LYS A 71 0.15 13.20 -12.35
C LYS A 71 0.19 12.96 -10.86
N ASP A 72 -0.80 13.44 -10.12
CA ASP A 72 -0.86 13.30 -8.66
C ASP A 72 -1.08 11.83 -8.27
N GLU A 73 -1.95 11.12 -9.01
CA GLU A 73 -2.15 9.67 -8.83
C GLU A 73 -0.86 8.88 -9.14
N LEU A 74 -0.18 9.23 -10.23
CA LEU A 74 1.11 8.61 -10.57
C LEU A 74 2.19 8.90 -9.53
N MET A 75 2.17 10.08 -8.92
CA MET A 75 3.10 10.47 -7.86
C MET A 75 2.87 9.65 -6.59
N VAL A 76 1.61 9.35 -6.23
CA VAL A 76 1.29 8.45 -5.11
C VAL A 76 1.78 7.02 -5.39
N ILE A 77 1.60 6.52 -6.62
CA ILE A 77 2.13 5.20 -7.02
C ILE A 77 3.66 5.17 -6.93
N ALA A 78 4.32 6.23 -7.41
CA ALA A 78 5.77 6.38 -7.30
C ALA A 78 6.23 6.46 -5.84
N GLY A 79 5.46 7.12 -4.97
CA GLY A 79 5.72 7.17 -3.53
C GLY A 79 5.68 5.78 -2.89
N GLY A 80 4.65 4.98 -3.21
CA GLY A 80 4.57 3.58 -2.75
C GLY A 80 5.77 2.74 -3.22
N ALA A 81 6.17 2.87 -4.48
CA ALA A 81 7.35 2.19 -5.01
C ALA A 81 8.65 2.65 -4.30
N ALA A 82 8.78 3.94 -3.98
CA ALA A 82 9.92 4.48 -3.26
C ALA A 82 10.00 3.96 -1.81
N VAL A 83 8.87 3.81 -1.12
CA VAL A 83 8.83 3.18 0.22
C VAL A 83 9.31 1.74 0.15
N ILE A 84 8.81 0.96 -0.81
CA ILE A 84 9.22 -0.44 -1.00
C ILE A 84 10.73 -0.50 -1.28
N ALA A 85 11.21 0.24 -2.27
CA ALA A 85 12.63 0.25 -2.62
C ALA A 85 13.52 0.71 -1.46
N GLY A 86 13.14 1.79 -0.77
CA GLY A 86 13.89 2.34 0.36
C GLY A 86 13.89 1.42 1.58
N SER A 87 12.84 0.62 1.77
CA SER A 87 12.76 -0.35 2.88
C SER A 87 13.86 -1.42 2.82
N PHE A 88 14.34 -1.79 1.63
CA PHE A 88 15.47 -2.70 1.46
C PHE A 88 16.82 -2.07 1.85
N ILE A 89 16.88 -0.74 1.96
CA ILE A 89 18.11 -0.02 2.30
C ILE A 89 18.15 0.21 3.81
N VAL A 90 17.14 0.89 4.35
CA VAL A 90 17.14 1.37 5.75
C VAL A 90 16.21 0.59 6.67
N GLY A 91 15.43 -0.36 6.14
CA GLY A 91 14.35 -1.04 6.87
C GLY A 91 12.99 -0.35 6.68
N MET A 92 11.90 -1.10 6.80
CA MET A 92 10.55 -0.58 6.50
C MET A 92 10.06 0.46 7.49
N ILE A 93 10.27 0.24 8.80
CA ILE A 93 9.83 1.19 9.84
C ILE A 93 10.46 2.58 9.65
N PRO A 94 11.79 2.75 9.62
CA PRO A 94 12.39 4.07 9.40
C PRO A 94 12.04 4.64 8.01
N MET A 95 11.92 3.80 6.98
CA MET A 95 11.55 4.29 5.65
C MET A 95 10.14 4.88 5.61
N ILE A 96 9.17 4.31 6.33
CA ILE A 96 7.81 4.87 6.41
C ILE A 96 7.83 6.28 7.03
N PHE A 97 8.54 6.47 8.14
CA PHE A 97 8.67 7.79 8.78
C PHE A 97 9.41 8.78 7.87
N LEU A 98 10.52 8.37 7.26
CA LEU A 98 11.25 9.21 6.32
C LEU A 98 10.38 9.62 5.13
N PHE A 99 9.56 8.70 4.61
CA PHE A 99 8.65 8.98 3.52
C PHE A 99 7.55 9.96 3.92
N VAL A 100 6.88 9.77 5.06
CA VAL A 100 5.83 10.68 5.54
C VAL A 100 6.39 12.07 5.78
N LEU A 101 7.53 12.17 6.46
CA LEU A 101 8.23 13.43 6.67
C LEU A 101 8.59 14.11 5.35
N PHE A 102 9.18 13.37 4.41
CA PHE A 102 9.53 13.89 3.08
C PHE A 102 8.30 14.36 2.33
N TRP A 103 7.21 13.58 2.34
CA TRP A 103 5.99 13.93 1.63
C TRP A 103 5.40 15.23 2.15
N LEU A 104 5.25 15.37 3.47
CA LEU A 104 4.66 16.57 4.08
C LEU A 104 5.56 17.82 3.93
N THR A 105 6.89 17.64 3.99
CA THR A 105 7.82 18.78 3.91
C THR A 105 8.14 19.22 2.49
N VAL A 106 8.26 18.29 1.54
CA VAL A 106 8.77 18.56 0.19
C VAL A 106 7.66 18.56 -0.85
N ILE A 107 6.72 17.61 -0.77
CA ILE A 107 5.69 17.42 -1.80
C ILE A 107 4.47 18.29 -1.52
N GLU A 108 3.85 18.13 -0.35
CA GLU A 108 2.65 18.88 0.03
C GLU A 108 2.96 20.38 0.19
N LYS A 109 4.11 20.68 0.81
CA LYS A 109 4.60 22.03 1.15
C LYS A 109 3.66 22.81 2.07
N GLY A 110 4.25 23.52 3.03
CA GLY A 110 3.48 24.41 3.91
C GLY A 110 2.67 23.71 5.00
N THR A 111 2.81 22.40 5.18
CA THR A 111 2.27 21.71 6.36
C THR A 111 2.94 22.26 7.63
N PRO A 112 2.16 22.77 8.62
CA PRO A 112 2.76 23.31 9.84
C PRO A 112 3.49 22.21 10.64
N ILE A 113 4.63 22.54 11.24
CA ILE A 113 5.49 21.58 11.97
C ILE A 113 4.69 20.79 13.02
N LEU A 114 3.78 21.44 13.74
CA LEU A 114 2.92 20.78 14.72
C LEU A 114 2.08 19.65 14.10
N HIS A 115 1.55 19.86 12.89
CA HIS A 115 0.75 18.84 12.19
C HIS A 115 1.64 17.69 11.71
N ILE A 116 2.86 17.98 11.23
CA ILE A 116 3.84 16.94 10.87
C ILE A 116 4.12 16.05 12.07
N VAL A 117 4.44 16.64 13.24
CA VAL A 117 4.71 15.88 14.47
C VAL A 117 3.52 15.04 14.91
N ILE A 118 2.30 15.58 14.82
CA ILE A 118 1.08 14.83 15.15
C ILE A 118 0.88 13.64 14.19
N ILE A 119 1.06 13.86 12.89
CA ILE A 119 0.90 12.81 11.88
C ILE A 119 1.96 11.71 12.09
N GLU A 120 3.22 12.07 12.28
CA GLU A 120 4.31 11.14 12.61
C GLU A 120 4.00 10.32 13.87
N ALA A 121 3.49 10.96 14.92
CA ALA A 121 3.09 10.26 16.15
C ALA A 121 1.94 9.26 15.91
N ILE A 122 0.94 9.63 15.12
CA ILE A 122 -0.16 8.74 14.75
C ILE A 122 0.36 7.56 13.93
N VAL A 123 1.22 7.82 12.93
CA VAL A 123 1.87 6.78 12.12
C VAL A 123 2.68 5.83 13.02
N ALA A 124 3.41 6.35 14.01
CA ALA A 124 4.18 5.53 14.93
C ALA A 124 3.29 4.61 15.77
N VAL A 125 2.19 5.13 16.30
CA VAL A 125 1.21 4.32 17.06
C VAL A 125 0.63 3.21 16.19
N ILE A 126 0.31 3.51 14.93
CA ILE A 126 -0.24 2.52 14.01
C ILE A 126 0.81 1.47 13.65
N VAL A 127 1.99 1.88 13.19
CA VAL A 127 3.05 0.96 12.73
C VAL A 127 3.55 0.09 13.88
N LEU A 128 3.87 0.68 15.03
CA LEU A 128 4.43 -0.06 16.16
C LEU A 128 3.36 -0.77 16.98
N GLY A 129 2.22 -0.13 17.23
CA GLY A 129 1.16 -0.70 18.05
C GLY A 129 0.33 -1.74 17.30
N VAL A 130 -0.24 -1.34 16.16
CA VAL A 130 -1.16 -2.21 15.39
C VAL A 130 -0.37 -3.23 14.58
N PHE A 131 0.58 -2.81 13.74
CA PHE A 131 1.22 -3.75 12.81
C PHE A 131 2.31 -4.59 13.48
N ALA A 132 3.25 -3.98 14.20
CA ALA A 132 4.33 -4.73 14.84
C ALA A 132 3.89 -5.45 16.11
N GLY A 133 3.13 -4.76 16.99
CA GLY A 133 2.69 -5.31 18.27
C GLY A 133 1.53 -6.29 18.14
N TRP A 134 0.40 -5.85 17.58
CA TRP A 134 -0.82 -6.63 17.57
C TRP A 134 -0.86 -7.66 16.44
N LEU A 135 -0.61 -7.25 15.20
CA LEU A 135 -0.64 -8.14 14.04
C LEU A 135 0.66 -8.93 13.85
N GLN A 136 1.71 -8.62 14.61
CA GLN A 136 3.01 -9.30 14.54
C GLN A 136 3.61 -9.34 13.12
N VAL A 137 3.38 -8.29 12.33
CA VAL A 137 3.92 -8.18 10.97
C VAL A 137 5.43 -8.12 11.04
N GLN A 138 6.09 -8.98 10.26
CA GLN A 138 7.54 -8.99 10.13
C GLN A 138 7.97 -7.87 9.17
N PHE A 139 8.64 -6.86 9.70
CA PHE A 139 9.18 -5.75 8.92
C PHE A 139 10.59 -6.10 8.42
N PRO A 140 10.93 -5.83 7.15
CA PRO A 140 12.30 -5.99 6.67
C PRO A 140 13.19 -4.95 7.35
N TRP A 141 14.41 -5.37 7.69
CA TRP A 141 15.41 -4.52 8.33
C TRP A 141 16.36 -3.88 7.31
N GLY A 142 16.24 -4.24 6.03
CA GLY A 142 17.09 -3.69 4.97
C GLY A 142 18.54 -4.13 5.14
N LEU A 143 19.50 -3.22 4.92
CA LEU A 143 20.92 -3.56 5.02
C LEU A 143 21.35 -3.96 6.44
N PHE A 144 20.56 -3.61 7.46
CA PHE A 144 20.81 -3.99 8.86
C PHE A 144 20.70 -5.51 9.10
N GLU A 145 20.02 -6.25 8.21
CA GLU A 145 19.97 -7.73 8.27
C GLU A 145 21.36 -8.37 8.22
N ASN A 146 22.34 -7.72 7.59
CA ASN A 146 23.71 -8.24 7.50
C ASN A 146 24.51 -8.14 8.81
N PHE A 147 23.97 -7.47 9.83
CA PHE A 147 24.66 -7.18 11.10
C PHE A 147 23.98 -7.82 12.32
N MET A 148 22.88 -8.55 12.13
CA MET A 148 22.14 -9.28 13.17
C MET A 148 22.43 -10.77 13.09
#